data_AF-L8M276-F1
#
_entry.id   AF-L8M276-F1
#
_cell.length_a   1.000
_cell.length_b   1.000
_cell.length_c   1.000
_cell.angle_alpha   90.00
_cell.angle_beta   90.00
_cell.angle_gamma   90.00
#
_symmetry.space_group_name_H-M   'P 1'
#
loop_
_entity.id
_entity.type
_entity.pdbx_description
1 polymer ?
#
loop_
_entity_poly.entity_id
_entity_poly.type
_entity_poly.pdbx_seq_one_letter_code
_entity_poly.pdbx_strand_id
1 'polypeptide(L)'
;MSDRKQIVRKFYENQIECEGYLVDGFQYFMPDKRIGRLELVTTEDWGEYGCEADFDSVEIERINAKYPPVLIEAFDRHIWFSQHSLSHIFVFEIPIEDHNTYAIGISGIAGDGWDNCGDFIEIFDASGEFLGAAMIVEGENPKWSDNLLDGEHFHATAPKWKDRTNPLIKSYRQWSEEVAVRTEQDGVITRLVMFTPETHGI
;
A
#
# COMPACT_ATOMS: atom_id res chain seq x y z
N MET A 1 4.46 -26.54 -7.05
CA MET A 1 5.06 -25.22 -6.71
C MET A 1 6.56 -25.35 -6.89
N SER A 2 7.23 -24.37 -7.48
CA SER A 2 8.71 -24.36 -7.53
C SER A 2 9.27 -24.27 -6.11
N ASP A 3 10.43 -24.88 -5.88
CA ASP A 3 11.13 -24.82 -4.58
C ASP A 3 11.33 -23.37 -4.11
N ARG A 4 11.56 -22.45 -5.07
CA ARG A 4 11.74 -21.02 -4.78
C ARG A 4 10.51 -20.36 -4.16
N LYS A 5 9.30 -20.63 -4.69
CA LYS A 5 8.06 -20.07 -4.10
C LYS A 5 7.88 -20.52 -2.65
N GLN A 6 8.21 -21.77 -2.34
CA GLN A 6 8.10 -22.29 -0.96
C GLN A 6 9.11 -21.63 -0.02
N ILE A 7 10.37 -21.50 -0.44
CA ILE A 7 11.42 -20.84 0.35
C ILE A 7 11.03 -19.40 0.68
N VAL A 8 10.63 -18.64 -0.33
CA VAL A 8 10.28 -17.22 -0.16
C VAL A 8 9.03 -17.05 0.70
N ARG A 9 7.97 -17.82 0.44
CA ARG A 9 6.74 -17.77 1.24
C ARG A 9 7.01 -18.09 2.71
N LYS A 10 7.79 -19.14 2.98
CA LYS A 10 8.18 -19.51 4.34
C LYS A 10 9.04 -18.44 5.03
N PHE A 11 9.90 -17.75 4.28
CA PHE A 11 10.62 -16.60 4.83
C PHE A 11 9.66 -15.53 5.31
N TYR A 12 8.70 -15.10 4.47
CA TYR A 12 7.74 -14.06 4.84
C TYR A 12 6.79 -14.50 5.96
N GLU A 13 6.35 -15.76 5.98
CA GLU A 13 5.60 -16.34 7.12
C GLU A 13 6.37 -16.15 8.43
N ASN A 14 7.65 -16.54 8.46
CA ASN A 14 8.48 -16.40 9.64
C ASN A 14 8.72 -14.92 10.01
N GLN A 15 8.95 -14.03 9.04
CA GLN A 15 9.19 -12.61 9.35
C GLN A 15 7.94 -11.95 9.94
N ILE A 16 6.78 -12.20 9.34
CA ILE A 16 5.49 -11.68 9.82
C ILE A 16 5.19 -12.21 11.22
N GLU A 17 5.47 -13.48 11.51
CA GLU A 17 5.33 -14.06 12.86
C GLU A 17 6.33 -13.44 13.86
N CYS A 18 7.59 -13.24 13.47
CA CYS A 18 8.65 -12.74 14.36
C CYS A 18 8.52 -11.25 14.69
N GLU A 19 8.02 -10.45 13.74
CA GLU A 19 7.83 -9.01 13.95
C GLU A 19 6.66 -8.71 14.90
N GLY A 20 5.99 -9.75 15.39
CA GLY A 20 5.13 -9.71 16.58
C GLY A 20 3.80 -9.04 16.34
N TYR A 21 3.72 -8.01 15.49
CA TYR A 21 2.51 -7.25 15.22
C TYR A 21 2.62 -6.48 13.88
N LEU A 22 1.97 -6.99 12.83
CA LEU A 22 1.41 -6.13 11.77
C LEU A 22 0.11 -5.43 12.24
N VAL A 23 -0.21 -5.46 13.54
CA VAL A 23 -1.41 -4.78 14.10
C VAL A 23 -1.42 -3.29 13.79
N ASP A 24 -0.24 -2.68 13.62
CA ASP A 24 -0.12 -1.28 13.20
C ASP A 24 0.28 -1.13 11.72
N GLY A 25 0.15 -2.19 10.92
CA GLY A 25 0.41 -2.21 9.48
C GLY A 25 1.88 -2.37 9.05
N PHE A 26 2.09 -2.45 7.73
CA PHE A 26 3.38 -2.67 7.07
C PHE A 26 4.37 -1.50 7.22
N GLN A 27 3.97 -0.38 7.82
CA GLN A 27 4.84 0.78 8.01
C GLN A 27 6.10 0.46 8.85
N TYR A 28 5.98 -0.51 9.76
CA TYR A 28 7.06 -0.97 10.63
C TYR A 28 7.75 -2.23 10.12
N PHE A 29 7.28 -2.82 9.02
CA PHE A 29 7.85 -4.03 8.46
C PHE A 29 9.18 -3.71 7.76
N MET A 30 10.30 -4.18 8.31
CA MET A 30 11.65 -3.96 7.76
C MET A 30 11.89 -2.54 7.17
N PRO A 31 11.79 -1.46 7.96
CA PRO A 31 11.75 -0.09 7.43
C PRO A 31 13.04 0.33 6.71
N ASP A 32 14.18 -0.28 7.06
CA ASP A 32 15.48 -0.06 6.40
C ASP A 32 15.55 -0.70 4.99
N LYS A 33 14.59 -1.56 4.64
CA LYS A 33 14.45 -2.20 3.33
C LYS A 33 13.42 -1.52 2.43
N ARG A 34 12.75 -0.48 2.93
CA ARG A 34 11.72 0.24 2.17
C ARG A 34 12.34 1.01 1.03
N ILE A 35 11.76 0.86 -0.16
CA ILE A 35 12.20 1.49 -1.40
C ILE A 35 11.13 2.40 -2.03
N GLY A 36 9.91 2.37 -1.50
CA GLY A 36 8.81 3.25 -1.86
C GLY A 36 7.63 3.07 -0.92
N ARG A 37 6.72 4.05 -0.93
CA ARG A 37 5.52 4.05 -0.08
C ARG A 37 4.43 4.96 -0.62
N LEU A 38 3.20 4.67 -0.21
CA LEU A 38 2.09 5.57 -0.20
C LEU A 38 1.52 5.58 1.22
N GLU A 39 1.38 6.76 1.80
CA GLU A 39 0.75 6.91 3.11
C GLU A 39 -0.33 7.98 3.07
N LEU A 40 -1.44 7.69 3.73
CA LEU A 40 -2.52 8.64 3.99
C LEU A 40 -2.19 9.30 5.33
N VAL A 41 -1.91 10.61 5.31
CA VAL A 41 -1.30 11.34 6.43
C VAL A 41 -2.24 12.45 6.89
N THR A 42 -2.24 12.68 8.20
CA THR A 42 -2.90 13.82 8.83
C THR A 42 -1.82 14.77 9.37
N THR A 43 -1.83 16.02 8.93
CA THR A 43 -0.81 17.03 9.27
C THR A 43 -1.17 17.88 10.48
N GLU A 44 -2.42 17.83 10.96
CA GLU A 44 -2.87 18.50 12.18
C GLU A 44 -3.43 17.54 13.23
N ASP A 45 -3.24 17.90 14.50
CA ASP A 45 -3.76 17.17 15.65
C ASP A 45 -5.24 17.56 15.83
N TRP A 46 -6.17 16.84 15.20
CA TRP A 46 -7.61 17.15 15.20
C TRP A 46 -8.30 16.89 16.56
N GLY A 47 -7.55 16.59 17.61
CA GLY A 47 -8.05 16.33 18.96
C GLY A 47 -8.73 14.96 19.12
N GLU A 48 -9.42 14.78 20.26
CA GLU A 48 -10.00 13.51 20.74
C GLU A 48 -11.16 12.95 19.86
N TYR A 49 -11.53 13.63 18.77
CA TYR A 49 -12.64 13.27 17.89
C TYR A 49 -12.25 13.05 16.42
N GLY A 50 -10.95 13.07 16.09
CA GLY A 50 -10.51 12.65 14.76
C GLY A 50 -10.89 11.19 14.56
N CYS A 51 -11.89 10.91 13.73
CA CYS A 51 -12.12 9.54 13.31
C CYS A 51 -10.91 9.10 12.48
N GLU A 52 -10.59 7.82 12.52
CA GLU A 52 -9.48 7.18 11.80
C GLU A 52 -9.57 7.32 10.26
N ALA A 53 -10.49 8.15 9.73
CA ALA A 53 -10.75 8.40 8.31
C ALA A 53 -10.31 9.79 7.78
N ASP A 54 -9.86 10.73 8.62
CA ASP A 54 -9.53 12.10 8.17
C ASP A 54 -8.02 12.26 7.89
N PHE A 55 -7.55 11.75 6.74
CA PHE A 55 -6.25 12.14 6.18
C PHE A 55 -6.38 13.49 5.47
N ASP A 56 -5.48 14.43 5.67
CA ASP A 56 -5.48 15.72 4.94
C ASP A 56 -4.51 15.75 3.77
N SER A 57 -3.65 14.73 3.68
CA SER A 57 -2.66 14.62 2.65
C SER A 57 -2.31 13.18 2.31
N VAL A 58 -1.80 12.98 1.10
CA VAL A 58 -1.29 11.68 0.64
C VAL A 58 0.16 11.87 0.27
N GLU A 59 1.05 11.15 0.94
CA GLU A 59 2.47 11.12 0.62
C GLU A 59 2.80 9.92 -0.25
N ILE A 60 3.47 10.17 -1.38
CA ILE A 60 3.86 9.14 -2.33
C ILE A 60 5.36 9.24 -2.56
N GLU A 61 6.09 8.24 -2.10
CA GLU A 61 7.49 7.98 -2.44
C GLU A 61 7.52 6.94 -3.56
N ARG A 62 7.72 7.38 -4.79
CA ARG A 62 7.72 6.50 -5.97
C ARG A 62 8.98 5.64 -6.00
N ILE A 63 8.81 4.36 -6.34
CA ILE A 63 9.96 3.46 -6.58
C ILE A 63 10.72 3.87 -7.86
N ASN A 64 12.04 3.80 -7.78
CA ASN A 64 12.94 4.23 -8.85
C ASN A 64 12.85 3.31 -10.09
N ALA A 65 13.03 3.88 -11.29
CA ALA A 65 13.04 3.14 -12.57
C ALA A 65 14.15 2.07 -12.70
N LYS A 66 15.09 1.98 -11.77
CA LYS A 66 16.08 0.88 -11.69
C LYS A 66 15.45 -0.48 -11.32
N TYR A 67 14.25 -0.49 -10.74
CA TYR A 67 13.55 -1.70 -10.32
C TYR A 67 12.76 -2.34 -11.48
N PRO A 68 12.39 -3.64 -11.40
CA PRO A 68 11.66 -4.31 -12.47
C PRO A 68 10.36 -3.59 -12.84
N PRO A 69 10.05 -3.38 -14.13
CA PRO A 69 8.82 -2.70 -14.56
C PRO A 69 7.53 -3.31 -14.01
N VAL A 70 7.50 -4.63 -13.82
CA VAL A 70 6.35 -5.35 -13.25
C VAL A 70 6.09 -4.92 -11.80
N LEU A 71 7.13 -4.67 -11.01
CA LEU A 71 7.00 -4.16 -9.64
C LEU A 71 6.45 -2.72 -9.64
N ILE A 72 6.95 -1.89 -10.57
CA ILE A 72 6.47 -0.51 -10.76
C ILE A 72 4.99 -0.50 -11.10
N GLU A 73 4.57 -1.33 -12.06
CA GLU A 73 3.16 -1.46 -12.44
C GLU A 73 2.30 -2.01 -11.28
N ALA A 74 2.81 -2.97 -10.51
CA ALA A 74 2.10 -3.50 -9.36
C ALA A 74 1.92 -2.43 -8.27
N PHE A 75 2.93 -1.61 -8.01
CA PHE A 75 2.82 -0.49 -7.07
C PHE A 75 1.81 0.55 -7.55
N ASP A 76 1.89 0.96 -8.83
CA ASP A 76 0.93 1.90 -9.42
C ASP A 76 -0.52 1.38 -9.39
N ARG A 77 -0.70 0.06 -9.57
CA ARG A 77 -2.00 -0.59 -9.43
C ARG A 77 -2.56 -0.46 -8.01
N HIS A 78 -1.74 -0.64 -6.97
CA HIS A 78 -2.19 -0.50 -5.59
C HIS A 78 -2.41 0.96 -5.18
N ILE A 79 -1.62 1.89 -5.71
CA ILE A 79 -1.89 3.33 -5.62
C ILE A 79 -3.28 3.64 -6.19
N TRP A 80 -3.63 3.08 -7.35
CA TRP A 80 -4.97 3.24 -7.93
C TRP A 80 -6.07 2.66 -7.04
N PHE A 81 -5.87 1.48 -6.46
CA PHE A 81 -6.86 0.91 -5.55
C PHE A 81 -7.02 1.76 -4.28
N SER A 82 -5.93 2.30 -3.73
CA SER A 82 -5.94 3.16 -2.55
C SER A 82 -6.73 4.45 -2.74
N GLN A 83 -6.91 4.93 -3.99
CA GLN A 83 -7.81 6.05 -4.30
C GLN A 83 -9.29 5.74 -4.01
N HIS A 84 -9.66 4.46 -3.95
CA HIS A 84 -11.04 3.99 -3.85
C HIS A 84 -11.31 3.14 -2.60
N SER A 85 -10.26 2.57 -2.03
CA SER A 85 -10.27 1.66 -0.88
C SER A 85 -9.07 2.04 -0.02
N LEU A 86 -9.29 2.91 0.97
CA LEU A 86 -8.22 3.62 1.68
C LEU A 86 -7.20 2.64 2.27
N SER A 87 -5.94 2.77 1.86
CA SER A 87 -4.85 1.90 2.29
C SER A 87 -3.51 2.60 2.21
N HIS A 88 -2.65 2.36 3.19
CA HIS A 88 -1.22 2.59 3.08
C HIS A 88 -0.57 1.47 2.26
N ILE A 89 0.43 1.83 1.46
CA ILE A 89 1.16 0.89 0.60
C ILE A 89 2.64 1.04 0.87
N PHE A 90 3.37 -0.06 1.05
CA PHE A 90 4.80 -0.07 1.30
C PHE A 90 5.50 -1.05 0.38
N VAL A 91 6.62 -0.64 -0.22
CA VAL A 91 7.40 -1.49 -1.12
C VAL A 91 8.78 -1.73 -0.53
N PHE A 92 9.18 -3.00 -0.45
CA PHE A 92 10.43 -3.43 0.17
C PHE A 92 11.32 -4.19 -0.81
N GLU A 93 12.63 -3.98 -0.71
CA GLU A 93 13.65 -4.82 -1.35
C GLU A 93 14.34 -5.67 -0.29
N ILE A 94 14.02 -6.97 -0.27
CA ILE A 94 14.45 -7.90 0.77
C ILE A 94 15.30 -9.00 0.12
N PRO A 95 16.60 -9.08 0.45
CA PRO A 95 17.42 -10.21 0.05
C PRO A 95 16.98 -11.49 0.79
N ILE A 96 16.62 -12.54 0.04
CA ILE A 96 16.32 -13.86 0.58
C ILE A 96 17.27 -14.86 -0.06
N GLU A 97 18.21 -15.35 0.75
CA GLU A 97 19.39 -16.10 0.29
C GLU A 97 20.22 -15.25 -0.68
N ASP A 98 20.59 -15.80 -1.85
CA ASP A 98 21.42 -15.13 -2.86
C ASP A 98 20.59 -14.35 -3.90
N HIS A 99 19.31 -14.07 -3.62
CA HIS A 99 18.38 -13.45 -4.56
C HIS A 99 17.56 -12.33 -3.91
N ASN A 100 17.47 -11.18 -4.59
CA ASN A 100 16.55 -10.12 -4.19
C ASN A 100 15.11 -10.56 -4.45
N THR A 101 14.24 -10.26 -3.49
CA THR A 101 12.79 -10.31 -3.64
C THR A 101 12.20 -8.96 -3.29
N TYR A 102 11.04 -8.67 -3.88
CA TYR A 102 10.31 -7.45 -3.62
C TYR A 102 8.97 -7.78 -3.00
N ALA A 103 8.61 -7.08 -1.93
CA ALA A 103 7.31 -7.17 -1.30
C ALA A 103 6.54 -5.87 -1.47
N ILE A 104 5.26 -5.96 -1.79
CA ILE A 104 4.31 -4.86 -1.65
C ILE A 104 3.40 -5.22 -0.48
N GLY A 105 3.55 -4.51 0.63
CA GLY A 105 2.65 -4.55 1.77
C GLY A 105 1.53 -3.52 1.60
N ILE A 106 0.31 -3.91 1.92
CA ILE A 106 -0.91 -3.09 1.84
C ILE A 106 -1.54 -3.15 3.22
N SER A 107 -1.64 -2.00 3.88
CA SER A 107 -2.31 -1.89 5.17
C SER A 107 -3.52 -1.01 5.01
N GLY A 108 -4.67 -1.66 5.02
CA GLY A 108 -5.93 -0.97 4.91
C GLY A 108 -6.26 -0.16 6.18
N ILE A 109 -6.93 0.97 5.99
CA ILE A 109 -7.37 1.83 7.09
C ILE A 109 -8.75 1.38 7.55
N ALA A 110 -8.96 1.31 8.87
CA ALA A 110 -10.26 1.09 9.48
C ALA A 110 -10.74 2.40 10.14
N GLY A 111 -11.78 3.03 9.59
CA GLY A 111 -12.49 4.20 10.09
C GLY A 111 -13.96 4.32 9.60
N ASP A 112 -14.30 3.97 8.35
CA ASP A 112 -15.67 4.01 7.80
C ASP A 112 -16.03 2.98 6.67
N GLY A 113 -17.13 3.21 5.94
CA GLY A 113 -17.60 2.29 4.88
C GLY A 113 -16.71 2.19 3.62
N TRP A 114 -15.66 2.99 3.51
CA TRP A 114 -14.70 3.02 2.39
C TRP A 114 -13.36 2.35 2.72
N ASP A 115 -13.27 1.77 3.91
CA ASP A 115 -12.11 1.09 4.45
C ASP A 115 -11.72 -0.16 3.66
N ASN A 116 -10.42 -0.33 3.51
CA ASN A 116 -9.89 -1.68 3.36
C ASN A 116 -9.64 -2.23 4.77
N CYS A 117 -10.45 -3.17 5.27
CA CYS A 117 -10.14 -3.81 6.55
C CYS A 117 -9.21 -5.00 6.30
N GLY A 118 -7.90 -4.80 6.46
CA GLY A 118 -6.93 -5.88 6.49
C GLY A 118 -5.56 -5.53 5.92
N ASP A 119 -4.63 -6.43 6.21
CA ASP A 119 -3.26 -6.39 5.71
C ASP A 119 -3.06 -7.41 4.61
N PHE A 120 -2.39 -7.02 3.53
CA PHE A 120 -2.13 -7.88 2.40
C PHE A 120 -0.68 -7.73 1.94
N ILE A 121 -0.15 -8.79 1.35
CA ILE A 121 1.20 -8.78 0.79
C ILE A 121 1.22 -9.41 -0.60
N GLU A 122 1.98 -8.83 -1.52
CA GLU A 122 2.33 -9.43 -2.82
C GLU A 122 3.84 -9.51 -2.96
N ILE A 123 4.34 -10.66 -3.44
CA ILE A 123 5.78 -10.94 -3.55
C ILE A 123 6.18 -11.17 -5.00
N PHE A 124 7.29 -10.55 -5.39
CA PHE A 124 7.93 -10.71 -6.70
C PHE A 124 9.40 -11.06 -6.54
N ASP A 125 9.98 -11.75 -7.51
CA ASP A 125 11.42 -11.98 -7.55
C ASP A 125 12.17 -10.83 -8.27
N ALA A 126 13.50 -10.94 -8.33
CA ALA A 126 14.37 -9.98 -9.01
C ALA A 126 14.06 -9.79 -10.52
N SER A 127 13.47 -10.79 -11.17
CA SER A 127 13.07 -10.75 -12.58
C SER A 127 11.68 -10.16 -12.80
N GLY A 128 10.90 -10.00 -11.73
CA GLY A 128 9.49 -9.62 -11.78
C GLY A 128 8.53 -10.81 -11.84
N GLU A 129 9.00 -12.04 -11.64
CA GLU A 129 8.13 -13.22 -11.50
C GLU A 129 7.31 -13.09 -10.21
N PHE A 130 6.00 -13.30 -10.34
CA PHE A 130 5.11 -13.31 -9.19
C PHE A 130 5.25 -14.59 -8.36
N LEU A 131 5.63 -14.43 -7.09
CA LEU A 131 5.90 -15.53 -6.17
C LEU A 131 4.72 -15.85 -5.26
N GLY A 132 3.76 -14.94 -5.10
CA GLY A 132 2.50 -15.17 -4.38
C GLY A 132 1.97 -13.93 -3.69
N ALA A 133 0.71 -14.01 -3.28
CA ALA A 133 0.06 -12.99 -2.47
C ALA A 133 -0.62 -13.63 -1.26
N ALA A 134 -0.82 -12.90 -0.17
CA ALA A 134 -1.57 -13.39 0.97
C ALA A 134 -2.31 -12.24 1.66
N MET A 135 -3.45 -12.57 2.26
CA MET A 135 -4.04 -11.78 3.34
C MET A 135 -3.36 -12.19 4.65
N ILE A 136 -3.00 -11.21 5.46
CA ILE A 136 -2.42 -11.41 6.77
C ILE A 136 -3.52 -11.21 7.81
N VAL A 137 -3.68 -12.19 8.69
CA VAL A 137 -4.67 -12.18 9.76
C VAL A 137 -3.93 -12.48 11.05
N GLU A 138 -4.16 -11.65 12.07
CA GLU A 138 -3.52 -11.82 13.37
C GLU A 138 -3.77 -13.22 13.95
N GLY A 139 -2.71 -13.89 14.38
CA GLY A 139 -2.78 -15.24 14.95
C GLY A 139 -3.00 -16.36 13.94
N GLU A 140 -3.06 -16.06 12.63
CA GLU A 140 -3.15 -17.06 11.56
C GLU A 140 -1.92 -17.02 10.65
N ASN A 141 -1.56 -18.19 10.11
CA ASN A 141 -0.55 -18.25 9.05
C ASN A 141 -1.09 -17.62 7.76
N PRO A 142 -0.26 -16.85 7.03
CA PRO A 142 -0.61 -16.29 5.73
C PRO A 142 -1.17 -17.34 4.76
N LYS A 143 -2.37 -17.09 4.21
CA LYS A 143 -2.99 -17.97 3.21
C LYS A 143 -2.55 -17.56 1.81
N TRP A 144 -1.49 -18.20 1.31
CA TRP A 144 -0.91 -17.87 0.01
C TRP A 144 -1.81 -18.20 -1.18
N SER A 145 -1.91 -17.25 -2.09
CA SER A 145 -2.54 -17.31 -3.40
C SER A 145 -1.48 -17.23 -4.51
N ASP A 146 -1.76 -17.92 -5.62
CA ASP A 146 -1.00 -17.81 -6.88
C ASP A 146 -1.59 -16.77 -7.84
N ASN A 147 -2.57 -15.98 -7.39
CA ASN A 147 -3.15 -14.86 -8.13
C ASN A 147 -2.68 -13.51 -7.54
N LEU A 148 -2.51 -12.52 -8.42
CA LEU A 148 -2.35 -11.13 -8.01
C LEU A 148 -3.60 -10.66 -7.27
N LEU A 149 -3.43 -9.77 -6.30
CA LEU A 149 -4.54 -9.08 -5.68
C LEU A 149 -5.20 -8.14 -6.69
N ASP A 150 -6.46 -7.84 -6.46
CA ASP A 150 -7.18 -6.81 -7.19
C ASP A 150 -8.18 -6.15 -6.27
N GLY A 151 -8.89 -5.14 -6.78
CA GLY A 151 -9.87 -4.41 -5.99
C GLY A 151 -11.02 -5.26 -5.43
N GLU A 152 -11.25 -6.50 -5.89
CA GLU A 152 -12.28 -7.39 -5.34
C GLU A 152 -11.81 -8.12 -4.07
N HIS A 153 -10.51 -8.11 -3.77
CA HIS A 153 -9.94 -8.74 -2.58
C HIS A 153 -10.07 -7.86 -1.33
N PHE A 154 -10.39 -6.58 -1.49
CA PHE A 154 -10.52 -5.60 -0.40
C PHE A 154 -11.95 -5.49 0.10
N HIS A 155 -12.11 -5.03 1.34
CA HIS A 155 -13.43 -4.86 1.96
C HIS A 155 -14.30 -3.85 1.20
N ALA A 156 -13.83 -2.61 1.10
CA ALA A 156 -14.35 -1.66 0.13
C ALA A 156 -13.76 -1.99 -1.25
N THR A 157 -14.58 -2.57 -2.14
CA THR A 157 -14.11 -2.99 -3.46
C THR A 157 -13.62 -1.80 -4.28
N ALA A 158 -12.46 -1.92 -4.92
CA ALA A 158 -11.93 -0.90 -5.81
C ALA A 158 -12.20 -1.23 -7.31
N PRO A 159 -12.38 -0.21 -8.17
CA PRO A 159 -12.48 -0.41 -9.61
C PRO A 159 -11.25 -1.12 -10.18
N LYS A 160 -11.46 -1.98 -11.19
CA LYS A 160 -10.37 -2.78 -11.77
C LYS A 160 -9.30 -1.89 -12.38
N TRP A 161 -8.03 -2.29 -12.25
CA TRP A 161 -6.87 -1.55 -12.79
C TRP A 161 -6.94 -1.25 -14.29
N LYS A 162 -7.58 -2.14 -15.07
CA LYS A 162 -7.81 -1.94 -16.51
C LYS A 162 -8.70 -0.73 -16.80
N ASP A 163 -9.49 -0.29 -15.84
CA ASP A 163 -10.44 0.82 -15.98
C ASP A 163 -9.85 2.17 -15.52
N ARG A 164 -8.55 2.22 -15.16
CA ARG A 164 -7.88 3.44 -14.65
C ARG A 164 -7.96 4.67 -15.56
N THR A 165 -8.12 4.46 -16.86
CA THR A 165 -8.26 5.53 -17.86
C THR A 165 -9.71 5.99 -18.06
N ASN A 166 -10.68 5.36 -17.41
CA ASN A 166 -12.09 5.65 -17.59
C ASN A 166 -12.54 6.84 -16.71
N PRO A 167 -13.05 7.94 -17.30
CA PRO A 167 -13.47 9.12 -16.56
C PRO A 167 -14.74 8.90 -15.70
N LEU A 168 -15.53 7.85 -15.95
CA LEU A 168 -16.77 7.57 -15.21
C LEU A 168 -16.56 7.18 -13.72
N ILE A 169 -15.30 7.02 -13.30
CA ILE A 169 -14.92 6.52 -11.97
C ILE A 169 -14.46 7.67 -11.04
N LYS A 170 -14.34 8.90 -11.56
CA LYS A 170 -13.82 10.05 -10.78
C LYS A 170 -14.63 10.37 -9.51
N SER A 171 -15.95 10.13 -9.48
CA SER A 171 -16.81 10.47 -8.33
C SER A 171 -16.58 9.60 -7.09
N TYR A 172 -15.85 8.49 -7.21
CA TYR A 172 -15.57 7.56 -6.12
C TYR A 172 -14.12 7.64 -5.64
N ARG A 173 -13.32 8.56 -6.16
CA ARG A 173 -11.94 8.75 -5.68
C ARG A 173 -11.98 9.56 -4.40
N GLN A 174 -11.42 9.00 -3.34
CA GLN A 174 -11.17 9.70 -2.08
C GLN A 174 -10.01 10.69 -2.22
N TRP A 175 -9.03 10.37 -3.08
CA TRP A 175 -7.92 11.26 -3.40
C TRP A 175 -7.38 11.02 -4.80
N SER A 176 -6.74 12.03 -5.39
CA SER A 176 -5.97 11.97 -6.63
C SER A 176 -5.28 13.31 -6.89
N GLU A 177 -4.30 13.35 -7.80
CA GLU A 177 -3.70 14.61 -8.24
C GLU A 177 -4.73 15.61 -8.78
N GLU A 178 -5.80 15.14 -9.44
CA GLU A 178 -6.83 16.01 -10.03
C GLU A 178 -7.75 16.68 -9.00
N VAL A 179 -7.84 16.12 -7.80
CA VAL A 179 -8.70 16.63 -6.72
C VAL A 179 -7.91 17.20 -5.55
N ALA A 180 -6.58 17.11 -5.58
CA ALA A 180 -5.71 17.76 -4.62
C ALA A 180 -5.81 19.28 -4.74
N VAL A 181 -5.89 19.98 -3.61
CA VAL A 181 -5.85 21.45 -3.54
C VAL A 181 -4.46 21.97 -3.91
N ARG A 182 -3.43 21.19 -3.56
CA ARG A 182 -2.02 21.52 -3.77
C ARG A 182 -1.20 20.25 -3.92
N THR A 183 -0.16 20.32 -4.73
CA THR A 183 0.89 19.29 -4.82
C THR A 183 2.22 19.88 -4.35
N GLU A 184 2.88 19.20 -3.43
CA GLU A 184 4.20 19.55 -2.92
C GLU A 184 5.21 18.47 -3.34
N GLN A 185 6.44 18.87 -3.61
CA GLN A 185 7.54 17.95 -3.88
C GLN A 185 8.70 18.19 -2.90
N ASP A 186 9.13 17.13 -2.24
CA ASP A 186 10.31 17.12 -1.38
C ASP A 186 11.20 15.92 -1.75
N GLY A 187 12.23 16.19 -2.54
CA GLY A 187 13.12 15.16 -3.09
C GLY A 187 12.35 14.14 -3.94
N VAL A 188 12.26 12.90 -3.46
CA VAL A 188 11.56 11.78 -4.13
C VAL A 188 10.11 11.64 -3.69
N ILE A 189 9.68 12.44 -2.70
CA ILE A 189 8.33 12.39 -2.13
C ILE A 189 7.47 13.44 -2.80
N THR A 190 6.30 13.01 -3.27
CA THR A 190 5.22 13.90 -3.70
C THR A 190 4.13 13.88 -2.63
N ARG A 191 3.73 15.03 -2.12
CA ARG A 191 2.59 15.17 -1.21
C ARG A 191 1.42 15.80 -1.93
N LEU A 192 0.28 15.13 -1.92
CA LEU A 192 -1.00 15.64 -2.39
C LEU A 192 -1.76 16.18 -1.19
N VAL A 193 -1.92 17.49 -1.09
CA VAL A 193 -2.70 18.13 -0.03
C VAL A 193 -4.15 18.14 -0.47
N MET A 194 -5.00 17.42 0.26
CA MET A 194 -6.41 17.22 -0.05
C MET A 194 -7.27 18.32 0.58
N PHE A 195 -6.89 18.78 1.76
CA PHE A 195 -7.58 19.85 2.49
C PHE A 195 -6.55 20.83 3.06
N THR A 196 -6.91 22.10 3.15
CA THR A 196 -6.16 23.07 3.95
C THR A 196 -7.10 23.56 5.05
N PRO A 197 -6.79 23.34 6.33
CA PRO A 197 -7.61 23.89 7.41
C PRO A 197 -7.68 25.42 7.24
N GLU A 198 -8.88 25.97 7.42
CA GLU A 198 -9.04 27.43 7.42
C GLU A 198 -8.17 27.98 8.55
N THR A 199 -7.11 28.71 8.20
CA THR A 199 -6.38 29.53 9.17
C THR A 199 -7.41 30.47 9.79
N HIS A 200 -7.85 30.16 11.00
CA HIS A 200 -8.68 31.08 11.77
C HIS A 200 -7.81 32.31 12.03
N GLY A 201 -8.03 33.34 11.22
CA GLY A 201 -7.27 34.58 11.29
C GLY A 201 -7.32 35.14 12.71
N ILE A 202 -6.14 35.40 13.26
CA ILE A 202 -5.96 36.17 14.49
C ILE A 202 -6.27 37.64 14.19
#